data_AF-A0A953TVH1-F1
#
_entry.id   AF-A0A953TVH1-F1
#
_cell.length_a   1.000
_cell.length_b   1.000
_cell.length_c   1.000
_cell.angle_alpha   90.00
_cell.angle_beta   90.00
_cell.angle_gamma   90.00
#
_symmetry.space_group_name_H-M   'P 1'
#
loop_
_entity.id
_entity.type
_entity.pdbx_description
1 polymer ?
#
loop_
_entity_poly.entity_id
_entity_poly.type
_entity_poly.pdbx_seq_one_letter_code
_entity_poly.pdbx_strand_id
1 'polypeptide(L)'
;MRKQLLAIAFVVGIAAAIQFGCGGGTGTVRTPIQTAPGSVMLFGGDDPLCGILSLRVTVTALSLTPQSSNVIGGSSPVSVLPGGQPFSLDFAALMDFFAPLSLASVPAGTYNQLNVTLANPQLTFWDTSKTPPGPTTISPTFSNLTIHLTLDPALVVMSNGTVAVQLNFDLLKSVTISNGQISGTISPTFSSTPIAAPTDNQFAEFEDLPGLVQTVQTTSTNSAFIGSFTMQPASGPVLTVYVTDTTALNGASKLSDLTEGMFVEVHAIADASGRIVAKEIDAELTENATNGQAAFLGIVTSVTRSSGKATEFDLYVREVFPAGTGVPVDSKVTFFIDPSTTNFVLTNQTADFADLGFDETTLAVGQRVVAHGDLLAQAAVVGITPAANARAVYLGLGTILGTLSTTVPVTKNISDAKLGGFTMLPCSSVFAGQPPITVLTADQTTFTVLTDLNGLTSIPPLPVLIIKGLLFYQQSSGSQNGVGWAPPANVQVATQVHQLP
;
A
#
# COMPACT_ATOMS: atom_id res chain seq x y z
N MET A 1 -58.65 -17.04 7.24
CA MET A 1 -59.94 -16.88 7.95
C MET A 1 -60.06 -15.46 8.48
N ARG A 2 -61.11 -14.74 8.03
CA ARG A 2 -61.86 -13.62 8.66
C ARG A 2 -61.11 -12.46 9.32
N LYS A 3 -61.39 -11.17 9.08
CA LYS A 3 -62.28 -10.43 8.16
C LYS A 3 -61.77 -8.98 8.23
N GLN A 4 -61.55 -8.35 7.08
CA GLN A 4 -61.60 -6.89 6.93
C GLN A 4 -63.06 -6.42 7.11
N LEU A 5 -63.27 -5.20 7.64
CA LEU A 5 -64.29 -4.23 7.19
C LEU A 5 -64.34 -2.99 8.11
N LEU A 6 -64.17 -1.82 7.48
CA LEU A 6 -64.91 -0.56 7.62
C LEU A 6 -65.28 -0.03 9.03
N ALA A 7 -64.93 1.22 9.33
CA ALA A 7 -65.76 2.39 8.99
C ALA A 7 -65.20 3.71 9.55
N ILE A 8 -65.33 4.75 8.73
CA ILE A 8 -64.98 6.16 8.92
C ILE A 8 -66.19 6.92 9.50
N ALA A 9 -65.90 8.05 10.15
CA ALA A 9 -66.78 9.19 10.52
C ALA A 9 -67.47 9.15 11.89
N PHE A 10 -67.14 10.08 12.79
CA PHE A 10 -67.81 11.39 12.88
C PHE A 10 -67.06 12.36 13.81
N VAL A 11 -67.14 13.64 13.46
CA VAL A 11 -66.44 14.81 14.02
C VAL A 11 -67.35 15.56 15.00
N VAL A 12 -66.78 16.46 15.81
CA VAL A 12 -67.42 17.54 16.63
C VAL A 12 -68.00 17.05 17.97
N GLY A 13 -67.67 17.58 19.15
CA GLY A 13 -66.88 18.75 19.56
C GLY A 13 -67.29 19.14 21.00
N ILE A 14 -66.44 19.94 21.66
CA ILE A 14 -66.67 20.90 22.79
C ILE A 14 -65.66 20.72 23.95
N ALA A 15 -64.68 21.65 23.95
CA ALA A 15 -64.25 22.59 25.00
C ALA A 15 -64.16 22.10 26.47
N ALA A 16 -63.30 22.61 27.35
CA ALA A 16 -62.12 23.46 27.33
C ALA A 16 -61.66 23.48 28.81
N ALA A 17 -60.36 23.39 29.08
CA ALA A 17 -59.81 23.85 30.35
C ALA A 17 -58.42 24.42 30.08
N ILE A 18 -58.40 25.74 30.09
CA ILE A 18 -57.25 26.61 30.01
C ILE A 18 -56.56 26.59 31.38
N GLN A 19 -55.24 26.34 31.41
CA GLN A 19 -54.37 26.81 32.49
C GLN A 19 -53.16 27.49 31.85
N PHE A 20 -53.10 28.80 32.04
CA PHE A 20 -51.99 29.69 31.73
C PHE A 20 -50.83 29.41 32.69
N GLY A 21 -49.64 29.20 32.13
CA GLY A 21 -48.37 29.29 32.83
C GLY A 21 -47.44 30.23 32.07
N CYS A 22 -47.57 31.53 32.32
CA CYS A 22 -46.62 32.56 31.88
C CYS A 22 -45.37 32.48 32.77
N GLY A 23 -44.26 32.01 32.21
CA GLY A 23 -42.91 32.19 32.74
C GLY A 23 -42.03 32.72 31.62
N GLY A 24 -41.77 34.02 31.64
CA GLY A 24 -41.00 34.73 30.62
C GLY A 24 -39.53 34.34 30.62
N GLY A 25 -39.10 33.76 29.49
CA GLY A 25 -37.72 33.69 29.06
C GLY A 25 -37.77 33.47 27.55
N THR A 26 -37.37 34.47 26.76
CA THR A 26 -37.21 34.34 25.30
C THR A 26 -36.02 33.43 24.99
N GLY A 27 -36.19 32.13 25.25
CA GLY A 27 -35.35 31.08 24.72
C GLY A 27 -35.92 30.69 23.36
N THR A 28 -35.34 31.20 22.28
CA THR A 28 -35.49 30.52 21.00
C THR A 28 -35.00 29.09 21.21
N VAL A 29 -35.92 28.12 21.22
CA VAL A 29 -35.56 26.71 21.09
C VAL A 29 -35.02 26.55 19.68
N ARG A 30 -33.73 26.88 19.51
CA ARG A 30 -32.94 26.43 18.37
C ARG A 30 -32.83 24.92 18.55
N THR A 31 -33.66 24.17 17.84
CA THR A 31 -33.24 22.82 17.45
C THR A 31 -31.85 22.98 16.83
N PRO A 32 -30.80 22.33 17.35
CA PRO A 32 -29.48 22.44 16.74
C PRO A 32 -29.64 22.02 15.28
N ILE A 33 -29.21 22.87 14.36
CA ILE A 33 -29.07 22.48 12.95
C ILE A 33 -28.04 21.35 12.99
N GLN A 34 -28.51 20.11 12.90
CA GLN A 34 -27.64 18.95 12.83
C GLN A 34 -27.05 18.95 11.42
N THR A 35 -25.94 19.65 11.27
CA THR A 35 -25.14 19.65 10.05
C THR A 35 -24.70 18.22 9.79
N ALA A 36 -25.00 17.70 8.60
CA ALA A 36 -24.55 16.37 8.19
C ALA A 36 -23.02 16.28 8.34
N PRO A 37 -22.47 15.14 8.79
CA PRO A 37 -21.03 14.97 8.90
C PRO A 37 -20.37 15.03 7.51
N GLY A 38 -19.08 15.30 7.49
CA GLY A 38 -18.22 15.09 6.33
C GLY A 38 -17.50 13.75 6.41
N SER A 39 -16.68 13.47 5.40
CA SER A 39 -15.82 12.29 5.31
C SER A 39 -14.35 12.69 5.37
N VAL A 40 -13.56 11.97 6.16
CA VAL A 40 -12.10 12.12 6.22
C VAL A 40 -11.45 10.82 5.81
N MET A 41 -10.61 10.90 4.77
CA MET A 41 -9.71 9.81 4.37
C MET A 41 -8.33 9.99 4.98
N LEU A 42 -7.73 8.89 5.43
CA LEU A 42 -6.35 8.87 5.89
C LEU A 42 -5.54 7.94 4.99
N PHE A 43 -4.40 8.44 4.53
CA PHE A 43 -3.43 7.66 3.77
C PHE A 43 -2.12 7.56 4.54
N GLY A 44 -1.44 6.43 4.42
CA GLY A 44 -0.13 6.18 5.03
C GLY A 44 0.94 6.00 3.95
N GLY A 45 2.09 6.62 4.11
CA GLY A 45 3.30 6.46 3.31
C GLY A 45 4.54 6.37 4.19
N ASP A 46 5.72 6.21 3.56
CA ASP A 46 7.00 6.09 4.27
C ASP A 46 8.16 6.80 3.55
N ASP A 47 9.00 7.50 4.32
CA ASP A 47 10.34 7.91 3.91
C ASP A 47 11.34 6.82 4.36
N PRO A 48 11.86 6.02 3.43
CA PRO A 48 12.49 4.74 3.76
C PRO A 48 13.86 4.87 4.40
N LEU A 49 14.21 3.89 5.22
CA LEU A 49 15.56 3.66 5.72
C LEU A 49 16.20 2.45 5.03
N CYS A 50 17.46 2.62 4.62
CA CYS A 50 18.21 1.54 4.02
C CYS A 50 18.37 0.30 4.93
N GLY A 51 18.22 -0.89 4.34
CA GLY A 51 18.50 -2.17 5.00
C GLY A 51 17.38 -2.67 5.92
N ILE A 52 16.29 -1.91 6.06
CA ILE A 52 15.07 -2.35 6.72
C ILE A 52 14.17 -3.06 5.71
N LEU A 53 13.73 -4.27 6.05
CA LEU A 53 12.81 -5.07 5.24
C LEU A 53 11.35 -4.88 5.66
N SER A 54 11.12 -4.64 6.95
CA SER A 54 9.79 -4.43 7.50
C SER A 54 9.86 -3.61 8.79
N LEU A 55 8.92 -2.70 8.96
CA LEU A 55 8.56 -2.12 10.25
C LEU A 55 7.06 -2.26 10.45
N ARG A 56 6.66 -3.37 11.07
CA ARG A 56 5.26 -3.64 11.38
C ARG A 56 4.88 -3.02 12.72
N VAL A 57 3.81 -2.22 12.74
CA VAL A 57 3.32 -1.51 13.91
C VAL A 57 1.82 -1.64 14.01
N THR A 58 1.28 -1.80 15.22
CA THR A 58 -0.16 -1.73 15.48
C THR A 58 -0.57 -0.28 15.74
N VAL A 59 -1.46 0.26 14.92
CA VAL A 59 -2.14 1.54 15.17
C VAL A 59 -3.35 1.25 16.06
N THR A 60 -3.31 1.73 17.30
CA THR A 60 -4.35 1.46 18.30
C THR A 60 -5.35 2.59 18.45
N ALA A 61 -4.99 3.82 18.07
CA ALA A 61 -5.91 4.96 18.06
C ALA A 61 -5.51 5.99 17.00
N LEU A 62 -6.52 6.53 16.32
CA LEU A 62 -6.42 7.69 15.43
C LEU A 62 -7.54 8.68 15.79
N SER A 63 -7.20 9.95 16.01
CA SER A 63 -8.21 10.98 16.32
C SER A 63 -7.81 12.37 15.87
N LEU A 64 -8.81 13.16 15.46
CA LEU A 64 -8.66 14.58 15.15
C LEU A 64 -9.03 15.44 16.36
N THR A 65 -8.21 16.41 16.71
CA THR A 65 -8.52 17.40 17.75
C THR A 65 -9.18 18.63 17.12
N PRO A 66 -10.40 19.00 17.53
CA PRO A 66 -11.05 20.25 17.12
C PRO A 66 -10.22 21.49 17.47
N GLN A 67 -10.18 22.48 16.57
CA GLN A 67 -9.79 23.83 16.95
C GLN A 67 -10.88 24.41 17.85
N SER A 68 -10.53 24.77 19.09
CA SER A 68 -11.44 25.04 20.21
C SER A 68 -12.45 26.18 20.03
N SER A 69 -12.54 26.81 18.87
CA SER A 69 -13.38 27.99 18.63
C SER A 69 -14.60 27.80 17.73
N ASN A 70 -14.79 26.69 16.98
CA ASN A 70 -15.87 26.64 15.97
C ASN A 70 -16.46 25.26 15.61
N VAL A 71 -16.29 24.19 16.40
CA VAL A 71 -16.87 22.88 16.04
C VAL A 71 -18.26 22.67 16.65
N ILE A 72 -19.25 22.41 15.78
CA ILE A 72 -20.59 21.99 16.17
C ILE A 72 -20.49 20.51 16.63
N GLY A 73 -20.27 20.30 17.93
CA GLY A 73 -20.04 18.96 18.49
C GLY A 73 -19.14 18.89 19.73
N GLY A 74 -18.49 20.00 20.11
CA GLY A 74 -17.62 20.08 21.30
C GLY A 74 -16.13 20.13 20.96
N SER A 75 -15.29 20.24 22.00
CA SER A 75 -13.81 20.32 21.89
C SER A 75 -13.10 18.98 22.05
N SER A 76 -13.85 17.88 22.16
CA SER A 76 -13.29 16.54 22.37
C SER A 76 -12.70 15.96 21.08
N PRO A 77 -11.61 15.18 21.17
CA PRO A 77 -11.06 14.48 20.01
C PRO A 77 -12.10 13.55 19.36
N VAL A 78 -12.13 13.55 18.03
CA VAL A 78 -13.02 12.69 17.21
C VAL A 78 -12.21 11.53 16.66
N SER A 79 -12.62 10.30 16.93
CA SER A 79 -11.92 9.13 16.38
C SER A 79 -12.11 9.05 14.86
N VAL A 80 -11.03 8.74 14.17
CA VAL A 80 -11.00 8.45 12.73
C VAL A 80 -10.44 7.05 12.46
N LEU A 81 -10.50 6.17 13.46
CA LEU A 81 -10.08 4.77 13.33
C LEU A 81 -11.27 3.93 12.80
N PRO A 82 -11.10 3.10 11.75
CA PRO A 82 -12.18 2.29 11.20
C PRO A 82 -12.80 1.38 12.26
N GLY A 83 -14.11 1.52 12.52
CA GLY A 83 -14.82 0.70 13.51
C GLY A 83 -14.29 0.75 14.94
N GLY A 84 -13.38 1.69 15.24
CA GLY A 84 -12.66 1.77 16.51
C GLY A 84 -11.73 0.58 16.79
N GLN A 85 -11.38 -0.22 15.77
CA GLN A 85 -10.54 -1.41 15.96
C GLN A 85 -9.08 -1.14 15.57
N PRO A 86 -8.11 -1.57 16.38
CA PRO A 86 -6.70 -1.52 16.00
C PRO A 86 -6.42 -2.31 14.72
N PHE A 87 -5.44 -1.85 13.95
CA PHE A 87 -4.92 -2.58 12.79
C PHE A 87 -3.39 -2.52 12.78
N SER A 88 -2.74 -3.49 12.12
CA SER A 88 -1.29 -3.50 11.94
C SER A 88 -0.94 -3.04 10.53
N LEU A 89 0.18 -2.34 10.39
CA LEU A 89 0.69 -1.83 9.11
C LEU A 89 2.20 -2.03 9.06
N ASP A 90 2.72 -2.42 7.90
CA ASP A 90 4.18 -2.40 7.63
C ASP A 90 4.54 -1.08 6.95
N PHE A 91 5.12 -0.12 7.68
CA PHE A 91 5.49 1.18 7.10
C PHE A 91 6.57 1.05 6.04
N ALA A 92 7.54 0.14 6.21
CA ALA A 92 8.57 -0.08 5.19
C ALA A 92 7.99 -0.68 3.89
N ALA A 93 6.72 -1.10 3.86
CA ALA A 93 6.03 -1.54 2.64
C ALA A 93 5.52 -0.38 1.80
N LEU A 94 5.43 0.80 2.41
CA LEU A 94 4.85 2.00 1.83
C LEU A 94 5.93 2.95 1.31
N MET A 95 7.12 2.42 1.01
CA MET A 95 8.22 3.18 0.43
C MET A 95 7.80 3.75 -0.93
N ASP A 96 7.65 5.08 -0.98
CA ASP A 96 7.18 5.85 -2.15
C ASP A 96 5.78 5.40 -2.65
N PHE A 97 4.95 4.95 -1.70
CA PHE A 97 3.59 4.50 -1.95
C PHE A 97 2.63 4.91 -0.82
N PHE A 98 1.38 5.21 -1.15
CA PHE A 98 0.35 5.53 -0.17
C PHE A 98 -0.71 4.44 -0.07
N ALA A 99 -1.00 3.92 1.12
CA ALA A 99 -2.11 2.99 1.35
C ALA A 99 -3.29 3.66 2.10
N PRO A 100 -4.55 3.27 1.82
CA PRO A 100 -5.68 3.75 2.60
C PRO A 100 -5.67 3.14 4.00
N LEU A 101 -5.61 4.01 5.02
CA LEU A 101 -5.63 3.60 6.43
C LEU A 101 -7.04 3.63 7.01
N SER A 102 -7.83 4.64 6.61
CA SER A 102 -9.16 4.85 7.15
C SER A 102 -10.04 5.73 6.26
N LEU A 103 -11.34 5.48 6.31
CA LEU A 103 -12.39 6.38 5.87
C LEU A 103 -13.37 6.55 7.03
N ALA A 104 -13.46 7.76 7.58
CA ALA A 104 -14.26 8.04 8.76
C ALA A 104 -15.27 9.16 8.51
N SER A 105 -16.45 9.04 9.10
CA SER A 105 -17.43 10.13 9.15
C SER A 105 -17.11 11.05 10.32
N VAL A 106 -16.88 12.33 10.03
CA VAL A 106 -16.38 13.32 10.99
C VAL A 106 -17.32 14.52 11.02
N PRO A 107 -17.69 15.04 12.21
CA PRO A 107 -18.50 16.26 12.30
C PRO A 107 -17.85 17.42 11.54
N ALA A 108 -18.69 18.21 10.86
CA ALA A 108 -18.22 19.41 10.17
C ALA A 108 -17.55 20.37 11.17
N GLY A 109 -16.39 20.93 10.79
CA GLY A 109 -15.58 21.75 11.67
C GLY A 109 -14.13 21.90 11.20
N THR A 110 -13.35 22.66 11.96
CA THR A 110 -11.92 22.86 11.72
C THR A 110 -11.11 22.10 12.76
N TYR A 111 -10.13 21.33 12.30
CA TYR A 111 -9.26 20.48 13.11
C TYR A 111 -7.80 20.87 12.85
N ASN A 112 -7.03 21.05 13.92
CA ASN A 112 -5.65 21.53 13.82
C ASN A 112 -4.61 20.48 14.26
N GLN A 113 -5.05 19.31 14.70
CA GLN A 113 -4.16 18.25 15.13
C GLN A 113 -4.75 16.86 14.82
N LEU A 114 -3.87 15.96 14.39
CA LEU A 114 -4.13 14.53 14.31
C LEU A 114 -3.27 13.81 15.35
N ASN A 115 -3.89 12.92 16.13
CA ASN A 115 -3.21 12.09 17.11
C ASN A 115 -3.13 10.66 16.62
N VAL A 116 -1.93 10.09 16.62
CA VAL A 116 -1.66 8.70 16.24
C VAL A 116 -1.10 7.96 17.45
N THR A 117 -1.71 6.84 17.84
CA THR A 117 -1.18 5.98 18.91
C THR A 117 -0.74 4.63 18.34
N LEU A 118 0.48 4.25 18.67
CA LEU A 118 1.17 3.08 18.16
C LEU A 118 1.50 2.08 19.28
N ALA A 119 1.55 0.80 18.93
CA ALA A 119 1.96 -0.28 19.81
C ALA A 119 2.64 -1.42 19.03
N ASN A 120 3.26 -2.33 19.77
CA ASN A 120 3.79 -3.60 19.26
C ASN A 120 4.69 -3.49 18.02
N PRO A 121 5.75 -2.64 18.03
CA PRO A 121 6.63 -2.57 16.87
C PRO A 121 7.40 -3.88 16.69
N GLN A 122 7.49 -4.33 15.44
CA GLN A 122 8.36 -5.40 14.98
C GLN A 122 9.20 -4.86 13.84
N LEU A 123 10.52 -4.88 14.00
CA LEU A 123 11.45 -4.38 12.98
C LEU A 123 12.26 -5.55 12.45
N THR A 124 12.18 -5.77 11.14
CA THR A 124 12.98 -6.78 10.44
C THR A 124 13.99 -6.10 9.54
N PHE A 125 15.26 -6.50 9.66
CA PHE A 125 16.36 -6.02 8.84
C PHE A 125 17.17 -7.20 8.30
N TRP A 126 17.96 -6.96 7.26
CA TRP A 126 18.86 -7.97 6.73
C TRP A 126 20.17 -7.99 7.53
N ASP A 127 20.40 -9.08 8.28
CA ASP A 127 21.56 -9.24 9.14
C ASP A 127 22.70 -9.94 8.41
N THR A 128 23.71 -9.15 8.04
CA THR A 128 24.93 -9.62 7.37
C THR A 128 25.93 -10.28 8.32
N SER A 129 25.71 -10.23 9.63
CA SER A 129 26.54 -10.92 10.62
C SER A 129 26.21 -12.42 10.74
N LYS A 130 25.03 -12.84 10.26
CA LYS A 130 24.64 -14.24 10.17
C LYS A 130 25.34 -14.95 9.01
N THR A 131 25.50 -16.27 9.13
CA THR A 131 26.03 -17.13 8.06
C THR A 131 25.08 -18.30 7.81
N PRO A 132 24.32 -18.30 6.70
CA PRO A 132 24.25 -17.25 5.69
C PRO A 132 23.57 -15.97 6.22
N PRO A 133 23.83 -14.79 5.61
CA PRO A 133 23.06 -13.57 5.86
C PRO A 133 21.56 -13.81 5.66
N GLY A 134 20.73 -13.13 6.44
CA GLY A 134 19.29 -13.32 6.35
C GLY A 134 18.46 -12.36 7.20
N PRO A 135 17.12 -12.43 7.08
CA PRO A 135 16.24 -11.56 7.84
C PRO A 135 16.35 -11.81 9.34
N THR A 136 16.33 -10.75 10.12
CA THR A 136 16.34 -10.76 11.58
C THR A 136 15.31 -9.80 12.11
N THR A 137 14.37 -10.32 12.89
CA THR A 137 13.33 -9.54 13.54
C THR A 137 13.71 -9.26 14.98
N ILE A 138 13.54 -8.00 15.39
CA ILE A 138 13.62 -7.56 16.78
C ILE A 138 12.31 -6.88 17.16
N SER A 139 11.99 -6.88 18.45
CA SER A 139 10.85 -6.15 19.01
C SER A 139 11.36 -4.92 19.75
N PRO A 140 11.55 -3.78 19.07
CA PRO A 140 12.05 -2.57 19.71
C PRO A 140 11.00 -1.96 20.66
N THR A 141 11.39 -0.91 21.38
CA THR A 141 10.47 -0.11 22.19
C THR A 141 10.28 1.27 21.58
N PHE A 142 9.07 1.83 21.68
CA PHE A 142 8.83 3.22 21.31
C PHE A 142 9.27 4.18 22.41
N SER A 143 9.92 5.29 22.03
CA SER A 143 10.18 6.41 22.94
C SER A 143 8.89 7.15 23.31
N ASN A 144 7.96 7.26 22.35
CA ASN A 144 6.64 7.87 22.50
C ASN A 144 5.58 7.00 21.81
N LEU A 145 4.52 6.65 22.54
CA LEU A 145 3.41 5.85 22.00
C LEU A 145 2.38 6.70 21.25
N THR A 146 2.17 7.93 21.68
CA THR A 146 1.20 8.86 21.07
C THR A 146 1.95 10.03 20.44
N ILE A 147 1.70 10.24 19.15
CA ILE A 147 2.29 11.29 18.34
C ILE A 147 1.20 12.32 18.05
N HIS A 148 1.51 13.59 18.30
CA HIS A 148 0.64 14.72 18.06
C HIS A 148 1.11 15.48 16.83
N LEU A 149 0.40 15.35 15.72
CA LEU A 149 0.74 15.96 14.44
C LEU A 149 -0.07 17.23 14.24
N THR A 150 0.62 18.35 14.07
CA THR A 150 -0.02 19.61 13.69
C THR A 150 -0.47 19.54 12.23
N LEU A 151 -1.74 19.87 11.98
CA LEU A 151 -2.28 19.99 10.63
C LEU A 151 -2.11 21.44 10.16
N ASP A 152 -1.18 21.66 9.23
CA ASP A 152 -0.91 22.97 8.64
C ASP A 152 -0.94 22.89 7.09
N PRO A 153 -1.94 23.48 6.42
CA PRO A 153 -3.03 24.28 6.99
C PRO A 153 -4.02 23.41 7.79
N ALA A 154 -4.80 24.03 8.69
CA ALA A 154 -5.81 23.30 9.46
C ALA A 154 -6.82 22.58 8.53
N LEU A 155 -7.22 21.36 8.91
CA LEU A 155 -8.18 20.55 8.14
C LEU A 155 -9.60 21.08 8.35
N VAL A 156 -10.26 21.49 7.27
CA VAL A 156 -11.64 22.00 7.30
C VAL A 156 -12.58 20.93 6.74
N VAL A 157 -13.35 20.28 7.60
CA VAL A 157 -14.36 19.29 7.22
C VAL A 157 -15.68 19.99 6.98
N MET A 158 -16.19 19.94 5.74
CA MET A 158 -17.50 20.48 5.38
C MET A 158 -18.59 19.40 5.48
N SER A 159 -19.84 19.81 5.71
CA SER A 159 -20.98 18.90 5.63
C SER A 159 -21.11 18.26 4.26
N ASN A 160 -21.21 16.93 4.22
CA ASN A 160 -21.21 16.13 2.99
C ASN A 160 -19.97 16.32 2.10
N GLY A 161 -18.93 17.00 2.59
CA GLY A 161 -17.65 17.14 1.91
C GLY A 161 -16.72 15.98 2.27
N THR A 162 -15.81 15.66 1.36
CA THR A 162 -14.70 14.73 1.62
C THR A 162 -13.42 15.52 1.67
N VAL A 163 -12.57 15.20 2.64
CA VAL A 163 -11.20 15.70 2.74
C VAL A 163 -10.27 14.53 3.05
N ALA A 164 -8.97 14.73 2.90
CA ALA A 164 -7.98 13.72 3.24
C ALA A 164 -6.82 14.26 4.08
N VAL A 165 -6.10 13.35 4.73
CA VAL A 165 -4.78 13.61 5.32
C VAL A 165 -3.84 12.51 4.86
N GLN A 166 -2.72 12.90 4.26
CA GLN A 166 -1.60 11.99 4.01
C GLN A 166 -0.67 12.00 5.22
N LEU A 167 -0.29 10.82 5.70
CA LEU A 167 0.63 10.60 6.81
C LEU A 167 1.86 9.90 6.29
N ASN A 168 3.02 10.52 6.38
CA ASN A 168 4.28 9.86 6.03
C ASN A 168 5.02 9.54 7.31
N PHE A 169 5.27 8.26 7.54
CA PHE A 169 6.20 7.82 8.57
C PHE A 169 7.61 8.05 8.05
N ASP A 170 8.46 8.69 8.84
CA ASP A 170 9.85 8.92 8.45
C ASP A 170 10.70 7.82 9.09
N LEU A 171 10.79 6.65 8.45
CA LEU A 171 11.55 5.51 8.95
C LEU A 171 13.03 5.87 9.13
N LEU A 172 13.57 6.66 8.21
CA LEU A 172 14.94 7.18 8.24
C LEU A 172 15.25 7.95 9.54
N LYS A 173 14.36 8.85 9.97
CA LYS A 173 14.53 9.61 11.22
C LYS A 173 14.03 8.87 12.45
N SER A 174 13.16 7.87 12.29
CA SER A 174 12.54 7.17 13.41
C SER A 174 13.40 6.07 14.03
N VAL A 175 14.22 5.38 13.24
CA VAL A 175 15.07 4.28 13.73
C VAL A 175 16.44 4.83 14.15
N THR A 176 16.77 4.67 15.43
CA THR A 176 18.07 5.12 15.93
C THR A 176 19.15 4.06 15.68
N ILE A 177 20.18 4.42 14.92
CA ILE A 177 21.37 3.60 14.68
C ILE A 177 22.51 4.09 15.58
N SER A 178 23.06 3.21 16.41
CA SER A 178 24.20 3.48 17.30
C SER A 178 25.34 2.52 16.97
N ASN A 179 26.54 3.04 16.69
CA ASN A 179 27.71 2.25 16.28
C ASN A 179 27.46 1.31 15.09
N GLY A 180 26.62 1.72 14.15
CA GLY A 180 26.23 0.91 12.99
C GLY A 180 25.24 -0.22 13.29
N GLN A 181 24.71 -0.29 14.52
CA GLN A 181 23.67 -1.25 14.93
C GLN A 181 22.37 -0.54 15.26
N ILE A 182 21.24 -1.22 15.04
CA ILE A 182 19.92 -0.71 15.42
C ILE A 182 19.80 -0.75 16.96
N SER A 183 19.55 0.39 17.57
CA SER A 183 19.61 0.60 19.04
C SER A 183 18.44 -0.02 19.84
N GLY A 184 17.53 -0.75 19.18
CA GLY A 184 16.35 -1.34 19.82
C GLY A 184 15.28 -0.34 20.30
N THR A 185 15.46 0.96 20.02
CA THR A 185 14.47 2.02 20.31
C THR A 185 14.04 2.69 19.01
N ILE A 186 12.74 2.93 18.86
CA ILE A 186 12.16 3.71 17.75
C ILE A 186 11.57 5.00 18.33
N SER A 187 11.87 6.13 17.70
CA SER A 187 11.27 7.43 18.00
C SER A 187 10.40 7.88 16.83
N PRO A 188 9.11 7.49 16.79
CA PRO A 188 8.25 7.74 15.65
C PRO A 188 8.23 9.20 15.24
N THR A 189 8.62 9.45 13.99
CA THR A 189 8.56 10.75 13.34
C THR A 189 7.58 10.63 12.20
N PHE A 190 6.59 11.51 12.15
CA PHE A 190 5.66 11.58 11.03
C PHE A 190 5.61 13.01 10.49
N SER A 191 5.29 13.13 9.22
CA SER A 191 4.72 14.34 8.64
C SER A 191 3.26 14.11 8.27
N SER A 192 2.48 15.19 8.23
CA SER A 192 1.07 15.15 7.85
C SER A 192 0.75 16.26 6.85
N THR A 193 0.08 15.91 5.77
CA THR A 193 -0.36 16.84 4.72
C THR A 193 -1.87 16.80 4.59
N PRO A 194 -2.59 17.84 5.06
CA PRO A 194 -4.03 17.99 4.86
C PRO A 194 -4.37 18.29 3.40
N ILE A 195 -5.40 17.66 2.87
CA ILE A 195 -5.89 17.83 1.50
C ILE A 195 -7.37 18.22 1.56
N ALA A 196 -7.66 19.51 1.44
CA ALA A 196 -9.02 20.05 1.53
C ALA A 196 -9.82 19.90 0.22
N ALA A 197 -9.12 19.93 -0.92
CA ALA A 197 -9.69 19.67 -2.23
C ALA A 197 -8.62 18.96 -3.07
N PRO A 198 -8.94 17.83 -3.71
CA PRO A 198 -7.97 17.13 -4.52
C PRO A 198 -7.68 17.93 -5.81
N THR A 199 -6.43 17.96 -6.23
CA THR A 199 -6.07 18.33 -7.61
C THR A 199 -6.54 17.20 -8.53
N ASP A 200 -7.13 17.55 -9.68
CA ASP A 200 -7.62 16.58 -10.67
C ASP A 200 -8.68 15.58 -10.16
N ASN A 201 -9.46 15.96 -9.15
CA ASN A 201 -10.51 15.12 -8.54
C ASN A 201 -10.02 13.81 -7.88
N GLN A 202 -8.72 13.68 -7.58
CA GLN A 202 -8.13 12.52 -6.86
C GLN A 202 -7.33 12.93 -5.62
N PHE A 203 -7.59 12.28 -4.48
CA PHE A 203 -6.84 12.52 -3.23
C PHE A 203 -5.54 11.73 -3.14
N ALA A 204 -5.53 10.52 -3.70
CA ALA A 204 -4.40 9.61 -3.68
C ALA A 204 -4.52 8.62 -4.83
N GLU A 205 -3.39 8.02 -5.16
CA GLU A 205 -3.28 6.91 -6.09
C GLU A 205 -2.69 5.70 -5.35
N PHE A 206 -3.28 4.55 -5.61
CA PHE A 206 -2.95 3.25 -5.03
C PHE A 206 -2.38 2.38 -6.15
N GLU A 207 -1.19 1.86 -6.02
CA GLU A 207 -0.54 0.97 -6.97
C GLU A 207 -0.43 -0.39 -6.27
N ASP A 208 -0.92 -1.42 -6.93
CA ASP A 208 -0.84 -2.82 -6.48
C ASP A 208 -1.37 -3.08 -5.08
N LEU A 209 -2.55 -2.52 -4.74
CA LEU A 209 -3.18 -2.80 -3.45
C LEU A 209 -3.65 -4.26 -3.41
N PRO A 210 -3.07 -5.14 -2.58
CA PRO A 210 -3.36 -6.56 -2.62
C PRO A 210 -4.56 -6.92 -1.74
N GLY A 211 -5.33 -7.92 -2.14
CA GLY A 211 -6.38 -8.47 -1.29
C GLY A 211 -7.15 -9.63 -1.89
N LEU A 212 -8.04 -10.21 -1.08
CA LEU A 212 -8.94 -11.27 -1.52
C LEU A 212 -10.33 -10.71 -1.80
N VAL A 213 -10.86 -10.99 -2.98
CA VAL A 213 -12.25 -10.70 -3.32
C VAL A 213 -13.19 -11.39 -2.32
N GLN A 214 -14.17 -10.66 -1.82
CA GLN A 214 -15.19 -11.13 -0.88
C GLN A 214 -16.56 -11.22 -1.55
N THR A 215 -16.96 -10.15 -2.26
CA THR A 215 -18.25 -10.08 -2.96
C THR A 215 -18.10 -9.29 -4.24
N VAL A 216 -18.92 -9.59 -5.25
CA VAL A 216 -18.92 -8.91 -6.56
C VAL A 216 -20.33 -8.47 -6.90
N GLN A 217 -20.47 -7.22 -7.32
CA GLN A 217 -21.70 -6.61 -7.77
C GLN A 217 -21.52 -6.08 -9.19
N THR A 218 -22.11 -6.75 -10.18
CA THR A 218 -21.94 -6.44 -11.61
C THR A 218 -22.90 -5.37 -12.13
N THR A 219 -23.51 -4.60 -11.23
CA THR A 219 -24.48 -3.55 -11.57
C THR A 219 -24.34 -2.39 -10.61
N SER A 220 -24.45 -1.16 -11.10
CA SER A 220 -24.40 0.05 -10.27
C SER A 220 -25.64 0.91 -10.49
N THR A 221 -26.12 1.56 -9.42
CA THR A 221 -27.13 2.62 -9.53
C THR A 221 -26.53 3.96 -9.94
N ASN A 222 -25.20 4.11 -9.84
CA ASN A 222 -24.46 5.26 -10.35
C ASN A 222 -23.92 4.94 -11.74
N SER A 223 -24.34 5.71 -12.75
CA SER A 223 -23.98 5.49 -14.16
C SER A 223 -22.49 5.68 -14.48
N ALA A 224 -21.70 6.24 -13.55
CA ALA A 224 -20.25 6.33 -13.70
C ALA A 224 -19.54 4.98 -13.50
N PHE A 225 -20.23 3.97 -12.96
CA PHE A 225 -19.64 2.66 -12.67
C PHE A 225 -20.43 1.55 -13.35
N ILE A 226 -19.72 0.51 -13.78
CA ILE A 226 -20.35 -0.72 -14.27
C ILE A 226 -20.69 -1.68 -13.12
N GLY A 227 -20.01 -1.52 -11.98
CA GLY A 227 -20.19 -2.34 -10.79
C GLY A 227 -19.14 -2.04 -9.72
N SER A 228 -19.04 -2.94 -8.76
CA SER A 228 -18.04 -2.90 -7.70
C SER A 228 -17.75 -4.31 -7.18
N PHE A 229 -16.68 -4.44 -6.42
CA PHE A 229 -16.44 -5.62 -5.59
C PHE A 229 -15.89 -5.17 -4.23
N THR A 230 -15.98 -6.05 -3.24
CA THR A 230 -15.33 -5.83 -1.95
C THR A 230 -14.12 -6.73 -1.83
N MET A 231 -13.02 -6.20 -1.30
CA MET A 231 -11.78 -6.95 -1.07
C MET A 231 -11.32 -6.85 0.38
N GLN A 232 -10.74 -7.93 0.90
CA GLN A 232 -10.09 -7.97 2.21
C GLN A 232 -8.56 -7.88 2.01
N PRO A 233 -7.93 -6.75 2.35
CA PRO A 233 -6.47 -6.65 2.41
C PRO A 233 -5.90 -7.51 3.55
N ALA A 234 -4.58 -7.75 3.57
CA ALA A 234 -3.93 -8.56 4.62
C ALA A 234 -4.13 -7.96 6.01
N SER A 235 -4.24 -6.64 6.06
CA SER A 235 -4.51 -5.87 7.26
C SER A 235 -5.43 -4.69 6.94
N GLY A 236 -6.30 -4.35 7.89
CA GLY A 236 -7.21 -3.21 7.75
C GLY A 236 -8.63 -3.62 7.35
N PRO A 237 -9.49 -2.63 7.08
CA PRO A 237 -10.90 -2.86 6.79
C PRO A 237 -11.10 -3.47 5.40
N VAL A 238 -12.25 -4.14 5.22
CA VAL A 238 -12.75 -4.50 3.88
C VAL A 238 -12.93 -3.22 3.07
N LEU A 239 -12.41 -3.21 1.85
CA LEU A 239 -12.48 -2.09 0.92
C LEU A 239 -13.54 -2.36 -0.14
N THR A 240 -14.31 -1.35 -0.52
CA THR A 240 -15.16 -1.39 -1.71
C THR A 240 -14.45 -0.72 -2.86
N VAL A 241 -14.20 -1.47 -3.93
CA VAL A 241 -13.55 -1.00 -5.15
C VAL A 241 -14.61 -0.85 -6.23
N TYR A 242 -14.73 0.36 -6.77
CA TYR A 242 -15.63 0.69 -7.87
C TYR A 242 -14.93 0.51 -9.20
N VAL A 243 -15.66 -0.02 -10.19
CA VAL A 243 -15.13 -0.37 -11.50
C VAL A 243 -15.85 0.43 -12.57
N THR A 244 -15.10 1.03 -13.49
CA THR A 244 -15.63 1.78 -14.64
C THR A 244 -15.52 0.95 -15.91
N ASP A 245 -16.00 1.47 -17.04
CA ASP A 245 -15.79 0.88 -18.36
C ASP A 245 -14.36 1.04 -18.90
N THR A 246 -13.56 1.90 -18.26
CA THR A 246 -12.14 2.13 -18.58
C THR A 246 -11.18 1.35 -17.68
N THR A 247 -11.67 0.66 -16.65
CA THR A 247 -10.80 -0.16 -15.78
C THR A 247 -10.22 -1.31 -16.60
N ALA A 248 -8.89 -1.42 -16.66
CA ALA A 248 -8.21 -2.56 -17.23
C ALA A 248 -8.39 -3.80 -16.33
N LEU A 249 -8.76 -4.93 -16.93
CA LEU A 249 -8.86 -6.22 -16.24
C LEU A 249 -7.84 -7.16 -16.85
N ASN A 250 -6.83 -7.55 -16.06
CA ASN A 250 -5.86 -8.56 -16.43
C ASN A 250 -6.19 -9.85 -15.68
N GLY A 251 -6.00 -11.00 -16.33
CA GLY A 251 -6.37 -12.31 -15.76
C GLY A 251 -7.89 -12.57 -15.66
N ALA A 252 -8.73 -11.56 -15.93
CA ALA A 252 -10.18 -11.64 -16.01
C ALA A 252 -10.68 -10.95 -17.29
N SER A 253 -11.77 -11.45 -17.91
CA SER A 253 -12.33 -10.83 -19.13
C SER A 253 -13.44 -9.82 -18.83
N LYS A 254 -14.06 -9.92 -17.66
CA LYS A 254 -15.15 -9.05 -17.19
C LYS A 254 -15.25 -9.10 -15.67
N LEU A 255 -15.91 -8.10 -15.07
CA LEU A 255 -16.09 -8.02 -13.62
C LEU A 255 -16.73 -9.27 -12.99
N SER A 256 -17.63 -9.94 -13.72
CA SER A 256 -18.28 -11.18 -13.23
C SER A 256 -17.36 -12.39 -13.14
N ASP A 257 -16.13 -12.31 -13.66
CA ASP A 257 -15.16 -13.39 -13.59
C ASP A 257 -14.40 -13.38 -12.25
N LEU A 258 -14.45 -12.26 -11.51
CA LEU A 258 -13.94 -12.19 -10.15
C LEU A 258 -14.83 -13.06 -9.23
N THR A 259 -14.19 -13.86 -8.39
CA THR A 259 -14.86 -14.79 -7.48
C THR A 259 -14.34 -14.66 -6.05
N GLU A 260 -15.15 -15.02 -5.07
CA GLU A 260 -14.75 -15.01 -3.67
C GLU A 260 -13.46 -15.84 -3.46
N GLY A 261 -12.51 -15.28 -2.72
CA GLY A 261 -11.20 -15.90 -2.48
C GLY A 261 -10.20 -15.74 -3.61
N MET A 262 -10.55 -15.08 -4.72
CA MET A 262 -9.58 -14.68 -5.74
C MET A 262 -8.65 -13.61 -5.20
N PHE A 263 -7.35 -13.81 -5.33
CA PHE A 263 -6.35 -12.79 -5.06
C PHE A 263 -6.32 -11.77 -6.19
N VAL A 264 -6.30 -10.49 -5.82
CA VAL A 264 -6.22 -9.37 -6.74
C VAL A 264 -5.19 -8.34 -6.25
N GLU A 265 -4.42 -7.77 -7.17
CA GLU A 265 -3.72 -6.50 -6.97
C GLU A 265 -4.50 -5.40 -7.72
N VAL A 266 -4.78 -4.29 -7.02
CA VAL A 266 -5.63 -3.22 -7.55
C VAL A 266 -4.85 -1.92 -7.65
N HIS A 267 -4.71 -1.41 -8.87
CA HIS A 267 -4.34 -0.03 -9.13
C HIS A 267 -5.61 0.82 -9.08
N ALA A 268 -5.70 1.76 -8.15
CA ALA A 268 -6.88 2.60 -7.98
C ALA A 268 -6.55 4.04 -7.62
N ILE A 269 -7.56 4.91 -7.66
CA ILE A 269 -7.50 6.25 -7.07
C ILE A 269 -8.53 6.36 -5.95
N ALA A 270 -8.24 7.21 -4.96
CA ALA A 270 -9.27 7.76 -4.09
C ALA A 270 -9.85 9.01 -4.74
N ASP A 271 -11.08 8.94 -5.23
CA ASP A 271 -11.72 10.09 -5.89
C ASP A 271 -12.20 11.16 -4.89
N ALA A 272 -12.60 12.33 -5.40
CA ALA A 272 -13.11 13.43 -4.60
C ALA A 272 -14.34 13.10 -3.74
N SER A 273 -15.03 11.99 -4.01
CA SER A 273 -16.16 11.50 -3.20
C SER A 273 -15.73 10.51 -2.12
N GLY A 274 -14.43 10.19 -2.04
CA GLY A 274 -13.86 9.23 -1.11
C GLY A 274 -14.05 7.76 -1.51
N ARG A 275 -14.32 7.51 -2.80
CA ARG A 275 -14.46 6.16 -3.35
C ARG A 275 -13.12 5.68 -3.88
N ILE A 276 -12.84 4.40 -3.70
CA ILE A 276 -11.71 3.72 -4.34
C ILE A 276 -12.17 3.29 -5.73
N VAL A 277 -11.61 3.89 -6.78
CA VAL A 277 -11.99 3.64 -8.18
C VAL A 277 -10.82 2.98 -8.90
N ALA A 278 -11.02 1.78 -9.42
CA ALA A 278 -9.96 1.01 -10.08
C ALA A 278 -9.60 1.60 -11.45
N LYS A 279 -8.29 1.73 -11.70
CA LYS A 279 -7.68 1.93 -13.01
C LYS A 279 -7.32 0.60 -13.65
N GLU A 280 -6.76 -0.32 -12.87
CA GLU A 280 -6.33 -1.65 -13.30
C GLU A 280 -6.58 -2.66 -12.18
N ILE A 281 -6.94 -3.89 -12.55
CA ILE A 281 -7.12 -5.02 -11.64
C ILE A 281 -6.39 -6.20 -12.24
N ASP A 282 -5.37 -6.68 -11.54
CA ASP A 282 -4.70 -7.94 -11.83
C ASP A 282 -5.39 -9.04 -11.03
N ALA A 283 -6.19 -9.85 -11.73
CA ALA A 283 -6.84 -11.01 -11.16
C ALA A 283 -5.95 -12.25 -11.29
N GLU A 284 -5.64 -12.86 -10.15
CA GLU A 284 -4.72 -14.00 -10.09
C GLU A 284 -5.48 -15.28 -9.71
N LEU A 285 -4.89 -16.11 -8.85
CA LEU A 285 -5.47 -17.40 -8.46
C LEU A 285 -6.44 -17.25 -7.27
N THR A 286 -7.33 -18.24 -7.15
CA THR A 286 -8.17 -18.41 -5.96
C THR A 286 -7.38 -19.10 -4.84
N GLU A 287 -7.45 -18.52 -3.65
CA GLU A 287 -6.78 -19.00 -2.46
C GLU A 287 -7.71 -19.66 -1.45
N ASN A 288 -7.19 -20.68 -0.77
CA ASN A 288 -7.96 -21.46 0.18
C ASN A 288 -7.04 -22.08 1.23
N ALA A 289 -7.01 -21.48 2.43
CA ALA A 289 -6.23 -21.97 3.56
C ALA A 289 -6.55 -23.43 3.93
N THR A 290 -7.79 -23.89 3.73
CA THR A 290 -8.19 -25.28 4.03
C THR A 290 -7.46 -26.28 3.14
N ASN A 291 -7.15 -25.89 1.91
CA ASN A 291 -6.42 -26.70 0.94
C ASN A 291 -4.90 -26.44 1.00
N GLY A 292 -4.43 -25.60 1.92
CA GLY A 292 -3.03 -25.15 1.95
C GLY A 292 -2.66 -24.21 0.79
N GLN A 293 -3.65 -23.64 0.09
CA GLN A 293 -3.47 -22.74 -1.03
C GLN A 293 -3.39 -21.30 -0.52
N ALA A 294 -2.25 -20.66 -0.76
CA ALA A 294 -2.07 -19.26 -0.38
C ALA A 294 -1.22 -18.48 -1.38
N ALA A 295 -1.46 -17.17 -1.43
CA ALA A 295 -0.62 -16.18 -2.07
C ALA A 295 0.30 -15.54 -1.02
N PHE A 296 1.60 -15.50 -1.33
CA PHE A 296 2.64 -14.95 -0.49
C PHE A 296 3.27 -13.77 -1.19
N LEU A 297 3.05 -12.56 -0.66
CA LEU A 297 3.67 -11.35 -1.18
C LEU A 297 4.97 -11.07 -0.45
N GLY A 298 6.06 -10.85 -1.19
CA GLY A 298 7.36 -10.70 -0.56
C GLY A 298 8.50 -10.31 -1.49
N ILE A 299 9.71 -10.40 -0.96
CA ILE A 299 10.96 -10.13 -1.70
C ILE A 299 11.74 -11.43 -1.81
N VAL A 300 12.20 -11.77 -3.02
CA VAL A 300 13.07 -12.94 -3.24
C VAL A 300 14.42 -12.69 -2.58
N THR A 301 14.86 -13.61 -1.74
CA THR A 301 16.09 -13.47 -0.92
C THR A 301 17.18 -14.45 -1.28
N SER A 302 16.82 -15.57 -1.93
CA SER A 302 17.77 -16.53 -2.49
C SER A 302 17.13 -17.20 -3.71
N VAL A 303 17.95 -17.63 -4.67
CA VAL A 303 17.51 -18.44 -5.82
C VAL A 303 18.52 -19.55 -6.05
N THR A 304 18.05 -20.79 -6.03
CA THR A 304 18.84 -21.96 -6.39
C THR A 304 18.56 -22.29 -7.86
N ARG A 305 19.63 -22.47 -8.64
CA ARG A 305 19.54 -22.70 -10.09
C ARG A 305 20.18 -24.00 -10.53
N SER A 306 19.61 -24.61 -11.56
CA SER A 306 20.18 -25.73 -12.33
C SER A 306 20.15 -25.39 -13.82
N SER A 307 21.30 -25.46 -14.49
CA SER A 307 21.43 -25.10 -15.91
C SER A 307 20.87 -23.71 -16.26
N GLY A 308 21.08 -22.73 -15.38
CA GLY A 308 20.58 -21.37 -15.55
C GLY A 308 19.11 -21.16 -15.16
N LYS A 309 18.33 -22.21 -14.92
CA LYS A 309 16.91 -22.13 -14.52
C LYS A 309 16.75 -22.19 -13.01
N ALA A 310 15.90 -21.36 -12.44
CA ALA A 310 15.52 -21.44 -11.04
C ALA A 310 14.76 -22.75 -10.76
N THR A 311 15.15 -23.44 -9.71
CA THR A 311 14.51 -24.68 -9.23
C THR A 311 13.92 -24.50 -7.83
N GLU A 312 14.41 -23.51 -7.09
CA GLU A 312 13.95 -23.16 -5.75
C GLU A 312 14.27 -21.69 -5.49
N PHE A 313 13.47 -21.01 -4.67
CA PHE A 313 13.79 -19.69 -4.15
C PHE A 313 13.27 -19.52 -2.72
N ASP A 314 13.96 -18.69 -1.93
CA ASP A 314 13.44 -18.23 -0.63
C ASP A 314 12.76 -16.87 -0.78
N LEU A 315 11.55 -16.76 -0.26
CA LEU A 315 10.78 -15.52 -0.18
C LEU A 315 10.80 -14.99 1.27
N TYR A 316 11.20 -13.73 1.45
CA TYR A 316 10.86 -13.00 2.66
C TYR A 316 9.41 -12.51 2.55
N VAL A 317 8.53 -13.17 3.30
CA VAL A 317 7.08 -12.98 3.25
C VAL A 317 6.69 -11.75 4.05
N ARG A 318 6.09 -10.77 3.38
CA ARG A 318 5.55 -9.56 4.00
C ARG A 318 4.07 -9.72 4.30
N GLU A 319 3.32 -10.33 3.38
CA GLU A 319 1.89 -10.57 3.51
C GLU A 319 1.52 -11.96 3.03
N VAL A 320 0.43 -12.51 3.57
CA VAL A 320 -0.09 -13.84 3.25
C VAL A 320 -1.60 -13.79 3.11
N PHE A 321 -2.11 -14.45 2.06
CA PHE A 321 -3.54 -14.51 1.76
C PHE A 321 -3.99 -15.95 1.47
N PRO A 322 -5.10 -16.42 2.03
CA PRO A 322 -5.84 -15.80 3.14
C PRO A 322 -5.03 -15.81 4.43
N ALA A 323 -5.47 -15.03 5.42
CA ALA A 323 -4.98 -15.18 6.78
C ALA A 323 -5.28 -16.58 7.34
N GLY A 324 -4.48 -17.04 8.31
CA GLY A 324 -4.73 -18.31 9.01
C GLY A 324 -4.10 -19.55 8.36
N THR A 325 -3.18 -19.38 7.41
CA THR A 325 -2.39 -20.46 6.79
C THR A 325 -1.38 -21.11 7.74
N GLY A 326 -1.14 -20.50 8.91
CA GLY A 326 -0.13 -20.92 9.88
C GLY A 326 1.28 -20.43 9.55
N VAL A 327 1.48 -19.82 8.38
CA VAL A 327 2.75 -19.17 8.01
C VAL A 327 2.79 -17.76 8.61
N PRO A 328 3.78 -17.44 9.46
CA PRO A 328 3.93 -16.09 9.98
C PRO A 328 4.33 -15.11 8.87
N VAL A 329 3.80 -13.90 8.93
CA VAL A 329 4.39 -12.76 8.22
C VAL A 329 5.78 -12.43 8.81
N ASP A 330 6.60 -11.69 8.08
CA ASP A 330 8.00 -11.39 8.41
C ASP A 330 8.88 -12.65 8.56
N SER A 331 8.54 -13.70 7.82
CA SER A 331 9.24 -14.98 7.85
C SER A 331 9.80 -15.34 6.48
N LYS A 332 10.63 -16.39 6.45
CA LYS A 332 11.15 -16.97 5.23
C LYS A 332 10.30 -18.17 4.82
N VAL A 333 9.89 -18.23 3.57
CA VAL A 333 9.24 -19.41 2.97
C VAL A 333 10.06 -19.88 1.77
N THR A 334 10.34 -21.18 1.70
CA THR A 334 11.04 -21.79 0.57
C THR A 334 10.02 -22.29 -0.46
N PHE A 335 10.19 -21.91 -1.72
CA PHE A 335 9.34 -22.34 -2.83
C PHE A 335 10.11 -23.26 -3.77
N PHE A 336 9.52 -24.40 -4.07
CA PHE A 336 10.01 -25.30 -5.11
C PHE A 336 9.33 -24.99 -6.44
N ILE A 337 10.13 -24.87 -7.50
CA ILE A 337 9.66 -24.60 -8.87
C ILE A 337 9.63 -25.91 -9.64
N ASP A 338 8.47 -26.25 -10.17
CA ASP A 338 8.33 -27.32 -11.16
C ASP A 338 8.25 -26.67 -12.55
N PRO A 339 9.25 -26.88 -13.43
CA PRO A 339 9.28 -26.25 -14.74
C PRO A 339 8.14 -26.68 -15.68
N SER A 340 7.36 -27.70 -15.32
CA SER A 340 6.21 -28.16 -16.08
C SER A 340 4.86 -27.59 -15.62
N THR A 341 4.79 -27.03 -14.40
CA THR A 341 3.52 -26.57 -13.82
C THR A 341 3.58 -25.18 -13.19
N THR A 342 4.75 -24.68 -12.79
CA THR A 342 4.88 -23.35 -12.22
C THR A 342 4.78 -22.30 -13.32
N ASN A 343 3.75 -21.45 -13.25
CA ASN A 343 3.59 -20.34 -14.18
C ASN A 343 4.35 -19.10 -13.73
N PHE A 344 4.97 -18.38 -14.65
CA PHE A 344 5.57 -17.07 -14.39
C PHE A 344 4.76 -16.02 -15.13
N VAL A 345 4.37 -14.96 -14.43
CA VAL A 345 3.47 -13.92 -14.95
C VAL A 345 4.00 -12.55 -14.55
N LEU A 346 3.85 -11.58 -15.44
CA LEU A 346 4.11 -10.18 -15.17
C LEU A 346 2.80 -9.47 -14.81
N THR A 347 2.72 -8.84 -13.64
CA THR A 347 1.65 -7.87 -13.34
C THR A 347 2.05 -6.50 -13.85
N ASN A 348 1.07 -5.59 -14.04
CA ASN A 348 1.32 -4.27 -14.62
C ASN A 348 2.12 -4.33 -15.93
N GLN A 349 1.67 -5.11 -16.92
CA GLN A 349 2.40 -5.28 -18.19
C GLN A 349 2.67 -3.94 -18.90
N THR A 350 1.83 -2.93 -18.66
CA THR A 350 2.00 -1.57 -19.19
C THR A 350 3.24 -0.85 -18.65
N ALA A 351 3.74 -1.26 -17.48
CA ALA A 351 4.97 -0.74 -16.89
C ALA A 351 6.23 -1.27 -17.60
N ASP A 352 6.17 -2.44 -18.24
CA ASP A 352 7.31 -3.02 -18.95
C ASP A 352 7.43 -2.50 -20.39
N PHE A 353 7.85 -1.24 -20.52
CA PHE A 353 8.13 -0.66 -21.83
C PHE A 353 9.36 -1.26 -22.54
N ALA A 354 10.14 -2.09 -21.84
CA ALA A 354 11.37 -2.69 -22.37
C ALA A 354 11.13 -4.12 -22.91
N ASP A 355 9.92 -4.66 -22.75
CA ASP A 355 9.51 -6.00 -23.22
C ASP A 355 10.49 -7.09 -22.71
N LEU A 356 10.81 -7.02 -21.42
CA LEU A 356 11.71 -7.96 -20.77
C LEU A 356 10.92 -9.16 -20.23
N GLY A 357 11.35 -10.37 -20.58
CA GLY A 357 10.67 -11.59 -20.16
C GLY A 357 10.80 -11.89 -18.66
N PHE A 358 9.73 -12.43 -18.07
CA PHE A 358 9.72 -13.00 -16.72
C PHE A 358 9.46 -14.51 -16.75
N ASP A 359 10.46 -15.31 -16.37
CA ASP A 359 10.41 -16.78 -16.32
C ASP A 359 11.42 -17.36 -15.30
N GLU A 360 11.59 -18.68 -15.26
CA GLU A 360 12.52 -19.33 -14.33
C GLU A 360 13.99 -18.95 -14.58
N THR A 361 14.34 -18.46 -15.77
CA THR A 361 15.68 -17.94 -16.06
C THR A 361 15.85 -16.51 -15.52
N THR A 362 14.78 -15.73 -15.39
CA THR A 362 14.84 -14.32 -14.98
C THR A 362 14.38 -14.05 -13.54
N LEU A 363 14.06 -15.09 -12.76
CA LEU A 363 13.80 -14.98 -11.31
C LEU A 363 15.10 -14.72 -10.51
N ALA A 364 15.19 -13.64 -9.73
CA ALA A 364 16.39 -13.27 -8.99
C ALA A 364 16.11 -12.61 -7.64
N VAL A 365 17.15 -12.51 -6.83
CA VAL A 365 17.12 -11.82 -5.54
C VAL A 365 16.72 -10.36 -5.69
N GLY A 366 15.96 -9.84 -4.74
CA GLY A 366 15.49 -8.46 -4.71
C GLY A 366 14.19 -8.20 -5.46
N GLN A 367 13.70 -9.15 -6.28
CA GLN A 367 12.40 -9.01 -6.94
C GLN A 367 11.26 -9.04 -5.92
N ARG A 368 10.30 -8.13 -6.06
CA ARG A 368 9.00 -8.21 -5.38
C ARG A 368 8.11 -9.16 -6.17
N VAL A 369 7.64 -10.23 -5.53
CA VAL A 369 6.78 -11.21 -6.18
C VAL A 369 5.58 -11.57 -5.32
N VAL A 370 4.49 -11.95 -5.98
CA VAL A 370 3.42 -12.76 -5.39
C VAL A 370 3.68 -14.21 -5.80
N ALA A 371 4.00 -15.06 -4.82
CA ALA A 371 4.15 -16.49 -5.04
C ALA A 371 2.89 -17.22 -4.60
N HIS A 372 2.18 -17.86 -5.52
CA HIS A 372 1.07 -18.75 -5.18
C HIS A 372 1.62 -20.13 -4.88
N GLY A 373 1.44 -20.58 -3.65
CA GLY A 373 1.97 -21.84 -3.16
C GLY A 373 0.89 -22.83 -2.77
N ASP A 374 1.19 -24.12 -2.95
CA ASP A 374 0.58 -25.21 -2.18
C ASP A 374 1.49 -25.55 -1.01
N LEU A 375 1.06 -25.23 0.21
CA LEU A 375 1.84 -25.46 1.43
C LEU A 375 2.11 -26.95 1.67
N LEU A 376 3.36 -27.28 1.95
CA LEU A 376 3.74 -28.62 2.36
C LEU A 376 3.30 -28.86 3.80
N ALA A 377 2.99 -30.11 4.16
CA ALA A 377 2.45 -30.51 5.47
C ALA A 377 3.33 -30.10 6.68
N GLN A 378 4.55 -29.63 6.45
CA GLN A 378 5.52 -29.16 7.46
C GLN A 378 5.44 -27.66 7.76
N ALA A 379 4.60 -26.89 7.05
CA ALA A 379 4.55 -25.43 7.14
C ALA A 379 4.17 -24.87 8.53
N ALA A 380 3.57 -25.70 9.41
CA ALA A 380 3.12 -25.29 10.74
C ALA A 380 4.05 -25.75 11.90
N VAL A 381 5.22 -26.34 11.61
CA VAL A 381 6.13 -26.84 12.64
C VAL A 381 7.11 -25.75 13.08
N VAL A 382 7.05 -25.37 14.36
CA VAL A 382 7.95 -24.37 14.96
C VAL A 382 9.42 -24.79 14.78
N GLY A 383 10.23 -23.90 14.22
CA GLY A 383 11.66 -24.13 14.00
C GLY A 383 12.02 -24.77 12.66
N ILE A 384 11.03 -25.14 11.84
CA ILE A 384 11.22 -25.54 10.45
C ILE A 384 10.83 -24.37 9.55
N THR A 385 11.67 -24.04 8.57
CA THR A 385 11.31 -23.06 7.54
C THR A 385 10.11 -23.60 6.75
N PRO A 386 8.98 -22.87 6.71
CA PRO A 386 7.85 -23.29 5.90
C PRO A 386 8.23 -23.42 4.44
N ALA A 387 7.60 -24.35 3.74
CA ALA A 387 7.86 -24.59 2.33
C ALA A 387 6.58 -24.86 1.54
N ALA A 388 6.60 -24.51 0.26
CA ALA A 388 5.48 -24.66 -0.66
C ALA A 388 5.96 -25.09 -2.06
N ASN A 389 5.10 -25.77 -2.80
CA ASN A 389 5.27 -25.93 -4.24
C ASN A 389 4.68 -24.70 -4.94
N ALA A 390 5.45 -24.05 -5.81
CA ALA A 390 4.97 -22.88 -6.54
C ALA A 390 4.00 -23.30 -7.66
N ARG A 391 2.76 -22.82 -7.57
CA ARG A 391 1.76 -22.90 -8.66
C ARG A 391 1.99 -21.79 -9.68
N ALA A 392 2.28 -20.58 -9.17
CA ALA A 392 2.62 -19.44 -10.00
C ALA A 392 3.49 -18.44 -9.23
N VAL A 393 4.28 -17.67 -9.96
CA VAL A 393 5.06 -16.54 -9.46
C VAL A 393 4.74 -15.34 -10.34
N TYR A 394 4.25 -14.28 -9.71
CA TYR A 394 3.90 -13.03 -10.36
C TYR A 394 4.96 -11.98 -9.98
N LEU A 395 5.61 -11.38 -10.98
CA LEU A 395 6.50 -10.24 -10.79
C LEU A 395 5.66 -8.97 -10.79
N GLY A 396 5.74 -8.19 -9.70
CA GLY A 396 5.03 -6.92 -9.57
C GLY A 396 5.95 -5.74 -9.28
N LEU A 397 5.37 -4.54 -9.17
CA LEU A 397 6.13 -3.31 -9.00
C LEU A 397 6.85 -3.30 -7.64
N GLY A 398 8.17 -3.32 -7.69
CA GLY A 398 9.04 -3.22 -6.54
C GLY A 398 9.64 -1.83 -6.40
N THR A 399 9.89 -1.43 -5.16
CA THR A 399 10.61 -0.20 -4.86
C THR A 399 11.99 -0.52 -4.31
N ILE A 400 13.04 0.10 -4.86
CA ILE A 400 14.44 -0.13 -4.50
C ILE A 400 15.10 1.19 -4.15
N LEU A 401 15.67 1.26 -2.96
CA LEU A 401 16.49 2.37 -2.48
C LEU A 401 17.97 2.13 -2.82
N GLY A 402 18.65 3.17 -3.30
CA GLY A 402 20.09 3.11 -3.55
C GLY A 402 20.72 4.46 -3.84
N THR A 403 21.97 4.45 -4.23
CA THR A 403 22.72 5.65 -4.60
C THR A 403 23.09 5.60 -6.07
N LEU A 404 23.01 6.72 -6.77
CA LEU A 404 23.48 6.82 -8.15
C LEU A 404 24.93 6.33 -8.25
N SER A 405 25.20 5.47 -9.23
CA SER A 405 26.55 5.00 -9.53
C SER A 405 27.18 5.87 -10.62
N THR A 406 28.47 6.16 -10.48
CA THR A 406 29.26 6.90 -11.48
C THR A 406 30.02 5.96 -12.42
N THR A 407 29.89 4.64 -12.26
CA THR A 407 30.57 3.64 -13.11
C THR A 407 30.12 3.69 -14.55
N VAL A 408 28.85 4.04 -14.79
CA VAL A 408 28.27 4.24 -16.12
C VAL A 408 27.67 5.64 -16.15
N PRO A 409 28.01 6.48 -17.16
CA PRO A 409 27.38 7.78 -17.31
C PRO A 409 25.86 7.67 -17.44
N VAL A 410 25.14 8.65 -16.90
CA VAL A 410 23.71 8.81 -17.18
C VAL A 410 23.54 8.96 -18.69
N THR A 411 22.78 8.04 -19.28
CA THR A 411 22.47 8.04 -20.71
C THR A 411 21.10 8.68 -20.87
N LYS A 412 20.99 9.64 -21.79
CA LYS A 412 19.76 10.38 -22.05
C LYS A 412 19.56 10.59 -23.54
N ASN A 413 18.31 10.55 -23.96
CA ASN A 413 17.93 10.91 -25.31
C ASN A 413 17.95 12.44 -25.45
N ILE A 414 18.44 12.94 -26.60
CA ILE A 414 18.51 14.38 -26.87
C ILE A 414 17.11 14.97 -27.12
N SER A 415 16.18 14.20 -27.68
CA SER A 415 14.82 14.67 -27.97
C SER A 415 13.87 14.53 -26.79
N ASP A 416 14.20 13.71 -25.81
CA ASP A 416 13.40 13.52 -24.60
C ASP A 416 14.32 13.23 -23.42
N ALA A 417 14.35 14.15 -22.46
CA ALA A 417 15.21 14.07 -21.30
C ALA A 417 14.81 12.98 -20.29
N LYS A 418 13.62 12.39 -20.42
CA LYS A 418 13.19 11.24 -19.61
C LYS A 418 13.62 9.90 -20.18
N LEU A 419 13.79 9.80 -21.50
CA LEU A 419 14.19 8.56 -22.16
C LEU A 419 15.69 8.30 -21.95
N GLY A 420 16.04 7.13 -21.43
CA GLY A 420 17.43 6.74 -21.20
C GLY A 420 17.58 5.86 -19.97
N GLY A 421 18.57 6.17 -19.13
CA GLY A 421 18.80 5.46 -17.89
C GLY A 421 20.15 5.71 -17.24
N PHE A 422 20.39 5.01 -16.14
CA PHE A 422 21.58 5.14 -15.30
C PHE A 422 21.86 3.83 -14.57
N THR A 423 22.93 3.80 -13.78
CA THR A 423 23.19 2.67 -12.87
C THR A 423 23.11 3.14 -11.43
N MET A 424 22.62 2.29 -10.53
CA MET A 424 22.57 2.57 -9.10
C MET A 424 23.15 1.42 -8.29
N LEU A 425 23.74 1.76 -7.15
CA LEU A 425 24.14 0.80 -6.13
C LEU A 425 22.95 0.62 -5.19
N PRO A 426 22.25 -0.53 -5.22
CA PRO A 426 21.18 -0.78 -4.26
C PRO A 426 21.78 -0.80 -2.86
N CYS A 427 21.08 -0.19 -1.92
CA CYS A 427 21.60 -0.06 -0.57
C CYS A 427 21.29 -1.32 0.28
N SER A 428 20.25 -2.08 -0.09
CA SER A 428 19.86 -3.31 0.60
C SER A 428 20.90 -4.41 0.40
N SER A 429 21.30 -5.05 1.51
CA SER A 429 22.24 -6.17 1.53
C SER A 429 21.66 -7.48 0.99
N VAL A 430 20.37 -7.53 0.64
CA VAL A 430 19.82 -8.58 -0.24
C VAL A 430 20.56 -8.64 -1.58
N PHE A 431 21.06 -7.51 -2.06
CA PHE A 431 21.87 -7.42 -3.27
C PHE A 431 23.38 -7.62 -3.01
N ALA A 432 23.78 -8.12 -1.84
CA ALA A 432 25.19 -8.33 -1.54
C ALA A 432 25.85 -9.25 -2.58
N GLY A 433 26.94 -8.78 -3.19
CA GLY A 433 27.65 -9.50 -4.24
C GLY A 433 27.01 -9.44 -5.63
N GLN A 434 25.90 -8.71 -5.79
CA GLN A 434 25.28 -8.46 -7.09
C GLN A 434 25.90 -7.23 -7.79
N PRO A 435 25.86 -7.18 -9.13
CA PRO A 435 26.25 -5.97 -9.85
C PRO A 435 25.29 -4.80 -9.56
N PRO A 436 25.71 -3.55 -9.85
CA PRO A 436 24.81 -2.39 -9.84
C PRO A 436 23.55 -2.65 -10.68
N ILE A 437 22.43 -2.06 -10.27
CA ILE A 437 21.17 -2.15 -11.01
C ILE A 437 21.22 -1.15 -12.16
N THR A 438 20.98 -1.62 -13.38
CA THR A 438 20.72 -0.77 -14.54
C THR A 438 19.27 -0.30 -14.47
N VAL A 439 19.05 1.00 -14.38
CA VAL A 439 17.72 1.60 -14.36
C VAL A 439 17.41 2.13 -15.75
N LEU A 440 16.32 1.66 -16.35
CA LEU A 440 15.78 2.13 -17.61
C LEU A 440 14.62 3.09 -17.32
N THR A 441 14.57 4.21 -18.04
CA THR A 441 13.48 5.18 -17.97
C THR A 441 12.87 5.43 -19.33
N ALA A 442 11.60 5.83 -19.33
CA ALA A 442 10.80 6.15 -20.51
C ALA A 442 10.03 7.47 -20.34
N ASP A 443 9.28 7.89 -21.36
CA ASP A 443 8.57 9.17 -21.39
C ASP A 443 7.45 9.24 -20.34
N GLN A 444 6.85 8.09 -20.04
CA GLN A 444 5.88 7.90 -18.96
C GLN A 444 6.51 7.77 -17.56
N THR A 445 7.84 7.64 -17.43
CA THR A 445 8.48 7.60 -16.11
C THR A 445 8.24 8.93 -15.38
N THR A 446 7.76 8.82 -14.14
CA THR A 446 7.52 9.97 -13.26
C THR A 446 8.80 10.29 -12.49
N PHE A 447 9.17 11.57 -12.44
CA PHE A 447 10.30 12.05 -11.65
C PHE A 447 9.76 12.89 -10.49
N THR A 448 10.14 12.54 -9.26
CA THR A 448 9.77 13.25 -8.03
C THR A 448 11.00 13.98 -7.49
N VAL A 449 10.86 15.26 -7.14
CA VAL A 449 11.94 16.23 -6.85
C VAL A 449 12.77 16.61 -8.09
N LEU A 450 13.00 15.65 -8.98
CA LEU A 450 13.63 15.82 -10.28
C LEU A 450 12.59 16.13 -11.37
N THR A 451 13.02 16.80 -12.44
CA THR A 451 12.19 16.95 -13.65
C THR A 451 12.38 15.78 -14.61
N ASP A 452 13.64 15.33 -14.76
CA ASP A 452 14.08 14.32 -15.73
C ASP A 452 15.52 13.85 -15.42
N LEU A 453 16.14 13.07 -16.32
CA LEU A 453 17.51 12.57 -16.16
C LEU A 453 18.59 13.67 -16.14
N ASN A 454 18.32 14.88 -16.64
CA ASN A 454 19.26 16.01 -16.55
C ASN A 454 19.46 16.49 -15.11
N GLY A 455 18.47 16.25 -14.23
CA GLY A 455 18.56 16.60 -12.83
C GLY A 455 19.52 15.69 -12.03
N LEU A 456 19.87 14.51 -12.58
CA LEU A 456 20.82 13.61 -11.95
C LEU A 456 22.25 14.13 -12.10
N THR A 457 22.85 14.56 -11.00
CA THR A 457 24.25 15.00 -10.96
C THR A 457 25.15 13.87 -10.49
N SER A 458 26.25 13.64 -11.22
CA SER A 458 27.28 12.65 -10.86
C SER A 458 28.38 13.25 -9.98
N ILE A 459 28.13 14.43 -9.39
CA ILE A 459 29.06 15.15 -8.53
C ILE A 459 28.73 14.83 -7.07
N PRO A 460 29.71 14.44 -6.25
CA PRO A 460 29.46 14.17 -4.83
C PRO A 460 28.89 15.37 -4.05
N PRO A 461 28.00 15.14 -3.05
CA PRO A 461 27.46 13.83 -2.66
C PRO A 461 26.50 13.29 -3.72
N LEU A 462 26.65 12.00 -4.05
CA LEU A 462 25.81 11.37 -5.06
C LEU A 462 24.37 11.25 -4.55
N PRO A 463 23.36 11.47 -5.42
CA PRO A 463 21.97 11.45 -4.99
C PRO A 463 21.56 10.05 -4.52
N VAL A 464 20.77 10.03 -3.44
CA VAL A 464 20.05 8.85 -2.97
C VAL A 464 18.71 8.81 -3.71
N LEU A 465 18.42 7.67 -4.32
CA LEU A 465 17.28 7.49 -5.21
C LEU A 465 16.41 6.34 -4.72
N ILE A 466 15.11 6.56 -4.79
CA ILE A 466 14.09 5.52 -4.74
C ILE A 466 13.61 5.27 -6.17
N ILE A 467 13.74 4.02 -6.62
CA ILE A 467 13.29 3.59 -7.95
C ILE A 467 12.14 2.61 -7.77
N LYS A 468 10.98 2.98 -8.30
CA LYS A 468 9.81 2.11 -8.39
C LYS A 468 9.69 1.55 -9.80
N GLY A 469 9.43 0.25 -9.91
CA GLY A 469 9.28 -0.40 -11.20
C GLY A 469 9.44 -1.92 -11.14
N LEU A 470 9.57 -2.53 -12.32
CA LEU A 470 9.76 -3.97 -12.46
C LEU A 470 11.25 -4.29 -12.47
N LEU A 471 11.71 -5.16 -11.56
CA LEU A 471 13.10 -5.62 -11.51
C LEU A 471 13.24 -6.93 -12.29
N PHE A 472 14.02 -6.93 -13.35
CA PHE A 472 14.34 -8.10 -14.15
C PHE A 472 15.77 -8.55 -13.93
N TYR A 473 16.00 -9.86 -14.08
CA TYR A 473 17.35 -10.42 -14.17
C TYR A 473 17.64 -10.94 -15.57
N GLN A 474 18.79 -10.55 -16.10
CA GLN A 474 19.17 -10.82 -17.48
C GLN A 474 20.40 -11.72 -17.53
N GLN A 475 20.27 -12.87 -18.18
CA GLN A 475 21.36 -13.83 -18.44
C GLN A 475 22.05 -13.61 -19.79
N SER A 476 21.53 -12.70 -20.60
CA SER A 476 22.12 -12.25 -21.86
C SER A 476 22.39 -10.73 -21.83
N SER A 477 23.34 -10.31 -22.65
CA SER A 477 23.55 -8.87 -22.88
C SER A 477 22.35 -8.29 -23.63
N GLY A 478 22.08 -7.02 -23.40
CA GLY A 478 21.03 -6.29 -24.10
C GLY A 478 21.22 -4.79 -23.98
N SER A 479 20.33 -4.04 -24.61
CA SER A 479 20.30 -2.59 -24.50
C SER A 479 18.91 -2.05 -24.79
N GLN A 480 18.51 -0.99 -24.08
CA GLN A 480 17.28 -0.26 -24.30
C GLN A 480 17.52 1.24 -24.12
N ASN A 481 16.95 2.09 -24.98
CA ASN A 481 17.11 3.55 -24.92
C ASN A 481 18.57 4.03 -24.86
N GLY A 482 19.49 3.29 -25.51
CA GLY A 482 20.94 3.58 -25.49
C GLY A 482 21.68 3.11 -24.23
N VAL A 483 20.97 2.54 -23.25
CA VAL A 483 21.53 1.97 -22.02
C VAL A 483 21.78 0.48 -22.23
N GLY A 484 23.05 0.06 -22.16
CA GLY A 484 23.43 -1.35 -22.29
C GLY A 484 23.63 -2.05 -20.95
N TRP A 485 23.49 -3.37 -20.93
CA TRP A 485 23.85 -4.24 -19.81
C TRP A 485 24.60 -5.49 -20.28
N ALA A 486 25.38 -6.08 -19.37
CA ALA A 486 26.14 -7.31 -19.59
C ALA A 486 25.76 -8.35 -18.53
N PRO A 487 25.57 -9.63 -18.88
CA PRO A 487 25.05 -10.64 -17.97
C PRO A 487 26.14 -11.15 -17.01
N PRO A 488 25.77 -11.57 -15.80
CA PRO A 488 24.44 -11.42 -15.21
C PRO A 488 24.15 -9.95 -14.86
N ALA A 489 22.93 -9.48 -15.11
CA ALA A 489 22.54 -8.09 -14.81
C ALA A 489 21.17 -8.02 -14.14
N ASN A 490 21.03 -7.07 -13.21
CA ASN A 490 19.74 -6.61 -12.72
C ASN A 490 19.34 -5.36 -13.51
N VAL A 491 18.18 -5.40 -14.15
CA VAL A 491 17.64 -4.31 -14.97
C VAL A 491 16.29 -3.92 -14.40
N GLN A 492 16.17 -2.69 -13.92
CA GLN A 492 14.92 -2.15 -13.39
C GLN A 492 14.27 -1.23 -14.43
N VAL A 493 13.06 -1.57 -14.84
CA VAL A 493 12.22 -0.75 -15.72
C VAL A 493 11.40 0.18 -14.85
N ALA A 494 11.78 1.46 -14.81
CA ALA A 494 11.27 2.40 -13.81
C ALA A 494 9.95 3.07 -14.25
N THR A 495 8.93 2.97 -13.40
CA THR A 495 7.72 3.80 -13.46
C THR A 495 7.93 5.12 -12.72
N GLN A 496 8.78 5.13 -11.70
CA GLN A 496 9.10 6.33 -10.91
C GLN A 496 10.57 6.39 -10.51
N VAL A 497 11.12 7.61 -10.52
CA VAL A 497 12.44 7.97 -9.97
C VAL A 497 12.25 9.11 -8.99
N HIS A 498 12.52 8.87 -7.71
CA HIS A 498 12.40 9.88 -6.65
C HIS A 498 13.77 10.11 -6.01
N GLN A 499 14.26 11.35 -6.07
CA GLN A 499 15.46 11.75 -5.33
C GLN A 499 15.10 12.17 -3.90
N LEU A 500 15.73 11.49 -2.92
CA LEU A 500 15.62 11.87 -1.52
C LEU A 500 16.44 13.14 -1.21
N PRO A 501 16.00 13.96 -0.23
CA PRO A 501 16.61 15.24 0.10
C PRO A 501 18.04 15.17 0.65
#